data_AF-A0A8I1QQZ2-F1
#
_entry.id   AF-A0A8I1QQZ2-F1
#
_cell.length_a   1.000
_cell.length_b   1.000
_cell.length_c   1.000
_cell.angle_alpha   90.00
_cell.angle_beta   90.00
_cell.angle_gamma   90.00
#
_symmetry.space_group_name_H-M   'P 1'
#
loop_
_entity.id
_entity.type
_entity.pdbx_description
1 polymer ?
#
loop_
_entity_poly.entity_id
_entity_poly.type
_entity_poly.pdbx_seq_one_letter_code
_entity_poly.pdbx_strand_id
1 'polypeptide(L)' 'MPSHHAWVPIRVAQHDGETPEQYQRRRAEIERIVTGFRMGRYAEAEAERLERRLAQLRGDQSKKPASSSLR' A
#
# COMPACT_ATOMS: atom_id res chain seq x y z
N MET A 1 16.99 34.16 -20.29
CA MET A 1 15.72 33.78 -19.64
C MET A 1 15.97 32.44 -18.95
N PRO A 2 15.97 32.34 -17.61
CA PRO A 2 16.09 31.04 -16.98
C PRO A 2 14.73 30.34 -17.06
N SER A 3 14.73 29.05 -17.36
CA SER A 3 13.55 28.19 -17.48
C SER A 3 13.11 27.74 -16.09
N HIS A 4 12.19 28.48 -15.47
CA HIS A 4 11.79 28.34 -14.05
C HIS A 4 10.82 27.18 -13.75
N HIS A 5 10.79 26.11 -14.55
CA HIS A 5 9.93 24.95 -14.27
C HIS A 5 10.61 23.63 -14.61
N ALA A 6 11.73 23.35 -13.96
CA ALA A 6 12.25 21.98 -13.93
C ALA A 6 11.39 21.15 -12.98
N TRP A 7 10.79 20.07 -13.50
CA TRP A 7 10.12 19.08 -12.67
C TRP A 7 11.14 18.49 -11.70
N VAL A 8 10.99 18.78 -10.41
CA VAL A 8 11.86 18.23 -9.38
C VAL A 8 11.41 16.79 -9.11
N PRO A 9 12.28 15.78 -9.28
CA PRO A 9 11.92 14.41 -8.97
C PRO A 9 11.67 14.26 -7.46
N ILE A 10 10.44 13.96 -7.09
CA ILE A 10 10.08 13.65 -5.71
C ILE A 10 10.61 12.24 -5.41
N ARG A 11 11.59 12.16 -4.50
CA ARG A 11 12.11 10.88 -4.00
C ARG A 11 11.31 10.48 -2.76
N VAL A 12 10.33 9.60 -2.95
CA VAL A 12 9.65 8.92 -1.84
C VAL A 12 10.32 7.57 -1.60
N ALA A 13 10.38 7.15 -0.33
CA ALA A 13 10.79 5.78 -0.02
C ALA A 13 9.81 4.82 -0.69
N GLN A 14 10.32 3.91 -1.52
CA GLN A 14 9.50 2.92 -2.24
C GLN A 14 8.82 1.93 -1.28
N HIS A 15 9.37 1.80 -0.07
CA HIS A 15 8.92 0.89 0.98
C HIS A 15 8.91 1.69 2.28
N ASP A 16 7.72 2.09 2.72
CA ASP A 16 7.54 2.92 3.91
C ASP A 16 7.79 2.10 5.19
N GLY A 17 9.05 2.00 5.58
CA GLY A 17 9.49 1.26 6.77
C GLY A 17 9.20 -0.24 6.75
N GLU A 18 9.00 -0.84 5.56
CA GLU A 18 8.84 -2.28 5.36
C GLU A 18 10.04 -2.85 4.60
N THR A 19 10.41 -4.10 4.88
CA THR A 19 11.44 -4.79 4.09
C THR A 19 10.88 -5.17 2.71
N PRO A 20 11.74 -5.41 1.70
CA PRO A 20 11.30 -5.90 0.40
C PRO A 20 10.42 -7.15 0.49
N GLU A 21 10.73 -8.08 1.41
CA GLU A 21 9.95 -9.30 1.61
C GLU A 21 8.56 -9.01 2.19
N GLN A 22 8.46 -8.05 3.13
CA GLN A 22 7.19 -7.61 3.69
C GLN A 22 6.32 -6.95 2.61
N TYR A 23 6.92 -6.10 1.78
CA TYR A 23 6.26 -5.50 0.63
C TYR A 23 5.73 -6.57 -0.34
N GLN A 24 6.57 -7.55 -0.72
CA GLN A 24 6.15 -8.59 -1.66
C GLN A 24 5.02 -9.46 -1.10
N ARG A 25 5.05 -9.79 0.20
CA ARG A 25 3.96 -10.54 0.86
C ARG A 25 2.66 -9.75 0.85
N ARG A 26 2.72 -8.47 1.23
CA ARG A 26 1.57 -7.56 1.25
C ARG A 26 0.99 -7.38 -0.15
N ARG A 27 1.85 -7.16 -1.15
CA ARG A 27 1.49 -7.04 -2.56
C ARG A 27 0.78 -8.30 -3.05
N ALA A 28 1.35 -9.47 -2.83
CA ALA A 28 0.78 -10.74 -3.25
C ALA A 28 -0.61 -10.99 -2.60
N GLU A 29 -0.78 -10.63 -1.33
CA GLU A 29 -2.06 -10.74 -0.64
C GLU A 29 -3.12 -9.81 -1.26
N ILE A 30 -2.76 -8.56 -1.56
CA ILE A 30 -3.66 -7.60 -2.23
C ILE A 30 -4.04 -8.10 -3.63
N GLU A 31 -3.06 -8.55 -4.43
CA GLU A 31 -3.30 -9.05 -5.79
C GLU A 31 -4.24 -10.27 -5.78
N ARG A 32 -4.07 -11.19 -4.83
CA ARG A 32 -4.95 -12.36 -4.66
C ARG A 32 -6.39 -11.92 -4.37
N ILE A 33 -6.58 -10.99 -3.44
CA ILE A 33 -7.91 -10.48 -3.05
C ILE A 33 -8.59 -9.78 -4.23
N VAL A 34 -7.90 -8.85 -4.89
CA VAL A 34 -8.44 -8.10 -6.04
C VAL A 34 -8.79 -9.02 -7.20
N THR A 35 -7.94 -10.01 -7.48
CA THR A 35 -8.21 -10.99 -8.54
C THR A 35 -9.43 -11.85 -8.21
N GLY A 36 -9.59 -12.28 -6.96
CA GLY A 36 -10.77 -13.03 -6.53
C GLY A 36 -12.07 -12.23 -6.65
N PHE A 37 -12.04 -10.93 -6.34
CA PHE A 37 -13.18 -10.03 -6.57
C PHE A 37 -13.52 -9.90 -8.06
N ARG A 38 -12.53 -9.66 -8.92
CA ARG A 38 -12.73 -9.55 -10.38
C ARG A 38 -13.35 -10.81 -10.99
N MET A 39 -13.02 -11.97 -10.43
CA MET A 39 -13.53 -13.26 -10.90
C MET A 39 -14.86 -13.67 -10.25
N GLY A 40 -15.45 -12.84 -9.38
CA GLY A 40 -16.70 -13.17 -8.67
C GLY A 40 -16.58 -14.40 -7.77
N ARG A 41 -15.39 -14.70 -7.23
CA ARG A 41 -15.08 -15.96 -6.53
C ARG A 41 -15.48 -15.99 -5.05
N TYR A 42 -15.97 -14.88 -4.51
CA TYR A 42 -16.27 -14.76 -3.07
C TYR A 42 -17.77 -14.64 -2.83
N ALA A 43 -18.29 -15.46 -1.92
CA ALA A 43 -19.62 -15.27 -1.38
C ALA A 43 -19.68 -13.98 -0.55
N GLU A 44 -20.87 -13.40 -0.35
CA GLU A 44 -21.07 -12.08 0.24
C GLU A 44 -20.34 -11.87 1.58
N ALA A 45 -20.48 -12.82 2.51
CA ALA A 45 -19.79 -12.75 3.81
C ALA A 45 -18.26 -12.83 3.69
N GLU A 46 -17.75 -13.55 2.68
CA GLU A 46 -16.31 -13.63 2.42
C GLU A 46 -15.79 -12.36 1.74
N ALA A 47 -16.58 -11.80 0.82
CA ALA A 47 -16.31 -10.53 0.15
C ALA A 47 -16.14 -9.39 1.17
N GLU A 48 -17.07 -9.23 2.12
CA GLU A 48 -16.95 -8.20 3.17
C GLU A 48 -15.69 -8.38 4.02
N ARG A 49 -15.35 -9.62 4.40
CA ARG A 49 -14.14 -9.90 5.19
C ARG A 49 -12.89 -9.48 4.44
N LEU A 50 -12.84 -9.78 3.15
CA LEU A 50 -11.68 -9.47 2.30
C LEU A 50 -11.59 -7.97 1.98
N GLU A 51 -12.71 -7.27 1.90
CA GLU A 51 -12.74 -5.81 1.79
C GLU A 51 -12.16 -5.13 3.03
N ARG A 52 -12.58 -5.56 4.23
CA ARG A 52 -11.99 -5.09 5.49
C ARG A 52 -10.49 -5.39 5.57
N ARG A 53 -10.07 -6.58 5.14
CA ARG A 53 -8.65 -6.96 5.08
C ARG A 53 -7.87 -6.07 4.12
N LEU A 54 -8.44 -5.77 2.95
CA LEU A 54 -7.81 -4.90 1.96
C LEU A 54 -7.69 -3.45 2.47
N ALA A 55 -8.68 -2.96 3.22
CA ALA A 55 -8.61 -1.67 3.89
C ALA A 55 -7.47 -1.62 4.94
N GLN A 56 -7.26 -2.68 5.71
CA GLN A 56 -6.13 -2.79 6.65
C GLN A 56 -4.78 -2.81 5.92
N LEU A 57 -4.64 -3.62 4.88
CA LEU A 57 -3.40 -3.73 4.09
C LEU A 57 -3.00 -2.42 3.39
N ARG A 58 -3.98 -1.54 3.12
CA ARG A 58 -3.78 -0.19 2.59
C ARG A 58 -3.57 0.86 3.70
N GLY A 59 -4.29 0.73 4.81
CA GLY A 59 -4.25 1.66 5.95
C GLY A 59 -3.01 1.51 6.83
N ASP A 60 -2.40 0.33 6.91
CA ASP A 60 -1.10 0.11 7.58
C ASP A 60 0.05 0.91 6.93
N GLN A 61 -0.17 1.49 5.74
CA GLN A 61 0.74 2.45 5.13
C GLN A 61 0.61 3.88 5.72
N SER A 62 -0.49 4.23 6.40
CA SER A 62 -0.67 5.57 6.99
C SER A 62 -0.46 5.63 8.50
N LYS A 63 -0.34 4.48 9.16
CA LYS A 63 -0.19 4.36 10.62
C LYS A 63 1.13 3.70 11.02
N LYS A 64 2.27 4.21 10.54
CA LYS A 64 3.47 4.21 11.37
C LYS A 64 3.69 5.66 11.82
N PRO A 65 3.71 5.96 13.14
CA PRO A 65 4.19 7.26 13.56
C PRO A 65 5.60 7.39 12.99
N ALA A 66 5.84 8.45 12.22
CA ALA A 66 7.17 8.89 11.88
C ALA A 66 8.02 8.73 13.14
N SER A 67 9.03 7.87 13.09
CA SER A 67 9.97 7.73 14.18
C SER A 67 10.47 9.14 14.48
N SER A 68 10.01 9.65 15.62
CA SER A 68 10.40 10.95 16.16
C SER A 68 11.89 10.90 16.42
N SER A 69 12.67 11.19 15.38
CA SER A 69 14.05 11.57 15.50
C SER A 69 14.05 13.06 15.82
N LEU A 70 13.66 13.38 17.06
CA LEU A 70 14.06 14.64 17.67
C LEU A 70 15.33 14.36 18.46
N ARG A 71 16.33 15.19 18.15
CA ARG A 71 17.69 15.26 18.67
C ARG A 71 17.78 15.23 20.19
#